data_AF-A0A8C8GDK9-F1
#
_entry.id   AF-A0A8C8GDK9-F1
#
_cell.length_a   1.000
_cell.length_b   1.000
_cell.length_c   1.000
_cell.angle_alpha   90.00
_cell.angle_beta   90.00
_cell.angle_gamma   90.00
#
_symmetry.space_group_name_H-M   'P 1'
#
loop_
_entity.id
_entity.type
_entity.pdbx_description
1 polymer ?
#
loop_
_entity_poly.entity_id
_entity_poly.type
_entity_poly.pdbx_seq_one_letter_code
_entity_poly.pdbx_strand_id
1 'polypeptide(L)'
;MSWQVYVDNLMADGSCQDSAIVGCMDAKYVWASVPGGTFVNITVDEIDVIVGKDREAFFCGGLILGQKKFSVIRDSLHSDGDWTMDIRTKSQGGDIMDLSSISGIFSD
;
A
#
# COMPACT_ATOMS: atom_id res chain seq x y z
N MET A 1 10.56 -18.79 -8.45
CA MET A 1 9.80 -18.56 -7.22
C MET A 1 8.73 -17.52 -7.53
N SER A 2 7.48 -17.73 -7.12
CA SER A 2 6.40 -16.78 -7.37
C SER A 2 6.29 -15.81 -6.19
N TRP A 3 6.13 -14.51 -6.47
CA TRP A 3 5.84 -13.48 -5.45
C TRP A 3 4.57 -13.80 -4.65
N GLN A 4 3.68 -14.62 -5.20
CA GLN A 4 2.46 -15.07 -4.54
C GLN A 4 2.72 -15.75 -3.18
N VAL A 5 3.83 -16.49 -3.04
CA VAL A 5 4.16 -17.18 -1.77
C VAL A 5 4.34 -16.18 -0.62
N TYR A 6 4.88 -15.00 -0.90
CA TYR A 6 5.04 -13.95 0.11
C TYR A 6 3.70 -13.33 0.50
N VAL A 7 2.80 -13.12 -0.46
CA VAL A 7 1.44 -12.65 -0.19
C VAL A 7 0.72 -13.66 0.70
N ASP A 8 0.83 -14.95 0.38
CA ASP A 8 0.21 -16.03 1.17
C ASP A 8 0.78 -16.08 2.60
N ASN A 9 2.10 -15.86 2.75
CA ASN A 9 2.75 -15.78 4.06
C ASN A 9 2.29 -14.57 4.87
N LEU A 10 2.09 -13.40 4.24
CA LEU A 10 1.57 -12.21 4.90
C LEU A 10 0.12 -12.38 5.37
N MET A 11 -0.66 -13.20 4.67
CA MET A 11 -2.05 -13.51 5.03
C MET A 11 -2.18 -14.69 6.00
N ALA A 12 -1.10 -15.44 6.24
CA ALA A 12 -1.14 -16.69 7.00
C ALA A 12 -1.46 -16.48 8.49
N ASP A 13 -1.19 -15.30 9.03
CA ASP A 13 -1.46 -14.96 10.43
C ASP A 13 -2.93 -14.57 10.69
N GLY A 14 -3.72 -14.35 9.63
CA GLY A 14 -5.11 -13.92 9.69
C GLY A 14 -5.31 -12.49 10.22
N SER A 15 -4.24 -11.70 10.37
CA SER A 15 -4.32 -10.31 10.84
C SER A 15 -4.62 -9.33 9.69
N CYS A 16 -4.24 -9.72 8.47
CA CYS A 16 -4.40 -8.92 7.27
C CYS A 16 -5.65 -9.34 6.47
N GLN A 17 -6.40 -8.36 5.96
CA GLN A 17 -7.51 -8.60 5.03
C GLN A 17 -7.08 -8.56 3.56
N ASP A 18 -5.95 -7.89 3.27
CA ASP A 18 -5.42 -7.71 1.93
C ASP A 18 -3.90 -7.53 2.00
N SER A 19 -3.20 -7.99 0.97
CA SER A 19 -1.75 -7.90 0.85
C SER A 19 -1.34 -7.91 -0.62
N ALA A 20 -0.32 -7.12 -0.95
CA ALA A 20 0.23 -7.08 -2.29
C ALA A 20 1.73 -6.77 -2.29
N ILE A 21 2.41 -7.33 -3.28
CA ILE A 21 3.77 -6.99 -3.64
C ILE A 21 3.71 -6.17 -4.92
N VAL A 22 4.25 -4.97 -4.82
CA VAL A 22 4.20 -3.97 -5.89
C VAL A 22 5.61 -3.49 -6.14
N GLY A 23 6.07 -3.60 -7.39
CA GLY A 23 7.34 -3.02 -7.78
C GLY A 23 7.20 -1.51 -7.91
N CYS A 24 8.25 -0.76 -7.54
CA CYS A 24 8.19 0.71 -7.53
C CYS A 24 9.35 1.41 -8.26
N MET A 25 10.38 0.67 -8.68
CA MET A 25 11.49 1.18 -9.50
C MET A 25 11.24 0.95 -10.99
N ASP A 26 11.87 -0.06 -11.60
CA ASP A 26 11.81 -0.27 -13.05
C ASP A 26 10.52 -1.00 -13.50
N ALA A 27 10.01 -1.86 -12.63
CA ALA A 27 8.83 -2.70 -12.87
C ALA A 27 7.66 -2.24 -12.00
N LYS A 28 7.12 -1.05 -12.33
CA LYS A 28 6.02 -0.40 -11.59
C LYS A 28 4.67 -1.05 -11.87
N TYR A 29 4.44 -2.21 -11.28
CA TYR A 29 3.16 -2.91 -11.34
C TYR A 29 3.03 -3.88 -10.17
N VAL A 30 1.81 -4.36 -9.94
CA VAL A 30 1.53 -5.37 -8.92
C VAL A 30 2.09 -6.72 -9.37
N TRP A 31 3.10 -7.22 -8.67
CA TRP A 31 3.74 -8.51 -8.95
C TRP A 31 2.95 -9.68 -8.37
N ALA A 32 2.32 -9.49 -7.21
CA ALA A 32 1.41 -10.42 -6.59
C ALA A 32 0.43 -9.68 -5.67
N SER A 33 -0.78 -10.19 -5.52
CA SER A 33 -1.77 -9.65 -4.58
C SER A 33 -2.78 -10.70 -4.18
N VAL A 34 -3.54 -10.43 -3.11
CA VAL A 34 -4.68 -11.27 -2.75
C VAL A 34 -5.77 -11.11 -3.82
N PRO A 35 -6.27 -12.22 -4.40
CA PRO A 35 -7.33 -12.17 -5.40
C PRO A 35 -8.62 -11.60 -4.78
N GLY A 36 -9.19 -10.57 -5.42
CA GLY A 36 -10.38 -9.87 -4.92
C GLY A 36 -10.09 -8.79 -3.88
N GLY A 37 -8.82 -8.53 -3.57
CA GLY A 37 -8.38 -7.41 -2.74
C GLY A 37 -8.58 -6.04 -3.42
N THR A 38 -8.35 -4.98 -2.65
CA THR A 38 -8.23 -3.60 -3.17
C THR A 38 -6.90 -3.43 -3.89
N PHE A 39 -5.82 -3.99 -3.35
CA PHE A 39 -4.46 -3.72 -3.83
C PHE A 39 -4.14 -4.29 -5.21
N VAL A 40 -4.94 -5.25 -5.71
CA VAL A 40 -4.84 -5.74 -7.10
C VAL A 40 -5.11 -4.64 -8.15
N ASN A 41 -5.88 -3.62 -7.78
CA ASN A 41 -6.27 -2.53 -8.68
C ASN A 41 -5.32 -1.33 -8.62
N ILE A 42 -4.17 -1.46 -7.93
CA ILE A 42 -3.19 -0.37 -7.84
C ILE A 42 -2.64 -0.06 -9.23
N THR A 43 -2.64 1.22 -9.58
CA THR A 43 -2.12 1.70 -10.88
C THR A 43 -0.69 2.20 -10.77
N VAL A 44 -0.02 2.33 -11.92
CA VAL A 44 1.34 2.89 -12.01
C VAL A 44 1.39 4.32 -11.46
N ASP A 45 0.36 5.12 -11.78
CA ASP A 45 0.27 6.51 -11.31
C ASP A 45 0.17 6.58 -9.77
N GLU A 46 -0.58 5.66 -9.16
CA GLU A 46 -0.70 5.57 -7.71
C GLU A 46 0.64 5.16 -7.06
N ILE A 47 1.40 4.27 -7.70
CA ILE A 47 2.75 3.89 -7.25
C ILE A 47 3.70 5.08 -7.32
N ASP A 48 3.70 5.82 -8.43
CA ASP A 48 4.53 7.01 -8.63
C ASP A 48 4.24 8.10 -7.61
N VAL A 49 2.97 8.21 -7.22
CA VAL A 49 2.56 9.06 -6.12
C VAL A 49 3.19 8.53 -4.81
N ILE A 50 3.03 7.26 -4.43
CA ILE A 50 3.60 6.71 -3.18
C ILE A 50 5.12 6.89 -3.09
N VAL A 51 5.87 6.64 -4.17
CA VAL A 51 7.33 6.82 -4.19
C VAL A 51 7.78 8.24 -4.53
N GLY A 52 6.83 9.13 -4.78
CA GLY A 52 7.06 10.52 -5.10
C GLY A 52 7.74 11.28 -3.96
N LYS A 53 8.51 12.31 -4.34
CA LYS A 53 9.21 13.20 -3.40
C LYS A 53 8.28 14.22 -2.72
N ASP A 54 7.09 14.43 -3.26
CA ASP A 54 6.12 15.38 -2.71
C ASP A 54 5.35 14.72 -1.55
N ARG A 55 5.88 14.85 -0.34
CA ARG A 55 5.31 14.23 0.87
C ARG A 55 4.27 15.10 1.56
N GLU A 56 4.33 16.42 1.37
CA GLU A 56 3.38 17.36 1.99
C GLU A 56 1.99 17.26 1.37
N ALA A 57 1.91 16.98 0.06
CA ALA A 57 0.66 16.77 -0.65
C ALA A 57 -0.20 15.64 -0.06
N PHE A 58 0.42 14.61 0.56
CA PHE A 58 -0.30 13.49 1.17
C PHE A 58 -1.15 13.88 2.37
N PHE A 59 -0.67 14.79 3.20
CA PHE A 59 -1.36 15.20 4.41
C PHE A 59 -2.60 16.05 4.10
N CYS A 60 -2.56 16.83 3.01
CA CYS A 60 -3.68 17.68 2.59
C CYS A 60 -4.67 16.96 1.66
N GLY A 61 -4.18 16.15 0.71
CA GLY A 61 -5.00 15.51 -0.33
C GLY A 61 -5.47 14.08 -0.02
N GLY A 62 -4.80 13.40 0.91
CA GLY A 62 -4.91 11.96 1.05
C GLY A 62 -4.24 11.20 -0.10
N LEU A 63 -4.36 9.87 -0.06
CA LEU A 63 -3.83 8.95 -1.05
C LEU A 63 -4.98 8.15 -1.67
N ILE A 64 -4.88 7.77 -2.94
CA ILE A 64 -5.83 6.85 -3.57
C ILE A 64 -5.05 5.60 -3.96
N LEU A 65 -5.54 4.42 -3.56
CA LEU A 65 -4.99 3.13 -3.95
C LEU A 65 -6.12 2.21 -4.37
N GLY A 66 -6.04 1.64 -5.57
CA GLY A 66 -7.04 0.68 -6.05
C GLY A 66 -8.47 1.23 -5.97
N GLN A 67 -8.65 2.50 -6.35
CA GLN A 67 -9.92 3.24 -6.31
C GLN A 67 -10.49 3.54 -4.90
N LYS A 68 -9.75 3.25 -3.82
CA LYS A 68 -10.14 3.64 -2.45
C LYS A 68 -9.31 4.81 -1.95
N LYS A 69 -9.93 5.68 -1.15
CA LYS A 69 -9.24 6.81 -0.51
C LYS A 69 -8.63 6.38 0.82
N PHE A 70 -7.42 6.84 1.06
CA PHE A 70 -6.65 6.64 2.28
C PHE A 70 -6.16 7.99 2.81
N SER A 71 -5.92 8.05 4.12
CA SER A 71 -5.24 9.14 4.79
C SER A 71 -3.88 8.65 5.23
N VAL A 72 -2.82 9.43 4.97
CA VAL A 72 -1.51 9.12 5.54
C VAL A 72 -1.53 9.48 7.03
N ILE A 73 -1.14 8.52 7.88
CA ILE A 73 -1.00 8.70 9.33
C ILE A 73 0.46 9.02 9.65
N ARG A 74 1.37 8.18 9.13
CA ARG A 74 2.80 8.31 9.31
C ARG A 74 3.48 8.04 7.98
N ASP A 75 4.50 8.83 7.72
CA ASP A 75 5.35 8.65 6.57
C ASP A 75 6.82 8.65 7.01
N SER A 76 7.42 7.46 6.98
CA SER A 76 8.85 7.23 7.19
C SER A 76 9.50 6.55 5.98
N LEU A 77 8.88 6.63 4.79
CA LEU A 77 9.31 5.86 3.62
C LEU A 77 10.74 6.21 3.17
N HIS A 78 11.09 7.49 3.25
CA HIS A 78 12.42 8.01 2.92
C HIS A 78 13.35 8.13 4.13
N SER A 79 12.93 7.66 5.30
CA SER A 79 13.80 7.63 6.48
C SER A 79 14.65 6.38 6.47
N ASP A 80 15.96 6.54 6.57
CA ASP A 80 16.92 5.43 6.62
C ASP A 80 16.62 4.52 7.82
N GLY A 81 16.26 3.26 7.52
CA GLY A 81 16.01 2.21 8.52
C GLY A 81 14.54 1.90 8.81
N ASP A 82 13.61 2.77 8.42
CA ASP A 82 12.17 2.56 8.67
C ASP A 82 11.43 2.02 7.43
N TRP A 83 11.62 2.66 6.27
CA TRP A 83 11.05 2.31 4.96
C TRP A 83 9.54 1.96 5.00
N THR A 84 8.80 2.63 5.87
CA THR A 84 7.40 2.33 6.19
C THR A 84 6.50 3.54 6.02
N MET A 85 5.26 3.29 5.62
CA MET A 85 4.21 4.30 5.55
C MET A 85 2.93 3.71 6.13
N ASP A 86 2.39 4.34 7.16
CA ASP A 86 1.10 3.96 7.73
C ASP A 86 0.01 4.82 7.11
N ILE A 87 -0.99 4.15 6.53
CA ILE A 87 -2.16 4.80 5.94
C ILE A 87 -3.45 4.24 6.55
N ARG A 88 -4.55 4.98 6.42
CA ARG A 88 -5.86 4.55 6.91
C ARG A 88 -6.94 4.80 5.87
N THR A 89 -7.74 3.79 5.58
CA THR A 89 -8.87 3.91 4.67
C THR A 89 -9.86 4.97 5.14
N LYS A 90 -10.23 5.90 4.26
CA LYS A 90 -11.33 6.85 4.47
C LYS A 90 -12.62 6.22 3.95
N SER A 91 -13.45 5.70 4.85
CA SER A 91 -14.80 5.24 4.51
C SER A 91 -15.70 6.43 4.16
N GLN A 92 -16.36 6.38 3.00
CA GLN A 92 -17.31 7.40 2.55
C GLN A 92 -18.72 7.01 3.03
N GLY A 93 -18.92 7.00 4.35
CA GLY A 93 -20.23 6.79 4.98
C GLY A 93 -20.28 5.58 5.89
N GLY A 94 -20.24 5.83 7.21
CA GLY A 94 -20.83 4.97 8.25
C GLY A 94 -20.21 3.59 8.53
N ASP A 95 -19.58 2.95 7.55
CA ASP A 95 -19.13 1.57 7.69
C ASP A 95 -17.71 1.49 8.25
N ILE A 96 -17.54 0.50 9.13
CA ILE A 96 -16.48 0.33 10.13
C ILE A 96 -15.09 0.59 9.55
N MET A 97 -14.36 1.49 10.21
CA MET A 97 -13.02 1.93 9.83
C MET A 97 -11.99 0.82 10.06
N ASP A 98 -11.54 0.16 9.01
CA ASP A 98 -10.42 -0.77 9.09
C ASP A 98 -9.07 -0.02 9.03
N LEU A 99 -8.13 -0.43 9.89
CA LEU A 99 -6.79 0.12 9.99
C LEU A 99 -5.83 -0.77 9.17
N SER A 100 -5.51 -0.37 7.95
CA SER A 100 -4.58 -1.11 7.09
C SER A 100 -3.17 -0.50 7.15
N SER A 101 -2.24 -1.08 7.92
CA SER A 101 -0.82 -0.71 7.82
C SER A 101 -0.21 -1.27 6.53
N ILE A 102 0.43 -0.43 5.71
CA ILE A 102 1.20 -0.88 4.54
C ILE A 102 2.67 -0.98 4.95
N SER A 103 3.13 -2.21 5.21
CA SER A 103 4.57 -2.49 5.27
C SER A 103 5.09 -2.73 3.86
N GLY A 104 5.75 -1.73 3.27
CA GLY A 104 6.41 -1.88 1.98
C GLY A 104 7.70 -2.69 2.13
N ILE A 105 7.74 -3.92 1.61
CA ILE A 105 9.00 -4.63 1.39
C ILE A 105 9.49 -4.24 0.00
N PHE A 106 10.33 -3.22 -0.06
CA PHE A 106 11.06 -2.85 -1.28
C PHE A 106 12.22 -3.84 -1.42
N SER A 107 12.17 -4.70 -2.44
CA SER A 107 13.31 -5.56 -2.80
C SER A 107 14.02 -4.96 -4.00
N ASP A 108 15.35 -4.84 -3.86
CA ASP A 108 16.31 -4.44 -4.88
C ASP A 108 16.25 -5.28 -6.17
#